data_AF-A0A0L7K4Z4-F1
#
_entry.id   AF-A0A0L7K4Z4-F1
#
_cell.length_a   1.000
_cell.length_b   1.000
_cell.length_c   1.000
_cell.angle_alpha   90.00
_cell.angle_beta   90.00
_cell.angle_gamma   90.00
#
_symmetry.space_group_name_H-M   'P 1'
#
loop_
_entity.id
_entity.type
_entity.pdbx_description
1 polymer ?
#
loop_
_entity_poly.entity_id
_entity_poly.type
_entity_poly.pdbx_seq_one_letter_code
_entity_poly.pdbx_strand_id
1 'polypeptide(L)'
;MGCTQSEIAPQNETPRKGCTDVLWLIIYIIFWIIMIIVASISFVYGNPQRLINGFDSFGNTCGVKSNQKLMKAPLAGISTYDKKYLFFMDVKELQRSLKICVKECPNKKMESLADLQKFYKETGSNLCRYDINLNNVTQTNTLNNFIGPCPTLPVYDSFPLLNRCFPKSAHDIAKKVFTDFYDLLNSWDTIEQMLSDLYSSWKEMIICVIIAFMSIVSVAGTALLWYTYHELRTKQRSLSDAAFLAVMWVMRSRVSFLAALFKETAHCLGSIPALFLQPIITFFFLILFFTFWSLVV
;
A
#
# COMPACT_ATOMS: atom_id res chain seq x y z
N MET A 1 4.14 8.43 -71.32
CA MET A 1 5.60 8.21 -71.25
C MET A 1 5.82 7.11 -70.24
N GLY A 2 6.28 5.94 -70.70
CA GLY A 2 6.47 4.73 -69.89
C GLY A 2 7.88 4.59 -69.33
N CYS A 3 8.12 3.38 -68.79
CA CYS A 3 9.28 2.82 -68.08
C CYS A 3 9.12 2.86 -66.54
N THR A 4 9.16 1.77 -65.77
CA THR A 4 9.44 0.34 -66.00
C THR A 4 8.99 -0.45 -64.76
N GLN A 5 8.45 -1.65 -64.96
CA GLN A 5 8.37 -2.71 -63.95
C GLN A 5 9.67 -3.54 -63.95
N SER A 6 9.89 -4.26 -62.84
CA SER A 6 10.97 -5.23 -62.52
C SER A 6 12.12 -4.59 -61.72
N GLU A 7 12.48 -5.07 -60.54
CA GLU A 7 12.71 -6.49 -60.18
C GLU A 7 12.46 -6.74 -58.68
N ILE A 8 11.65 -7.74 -58.33
CA ILE A 8 11.60 -8.29 -56.97
C ILE A 8 12.76 -9.27 -56.86
N ALA A 9 13.88 -8.82 -56.29
CA ALA A 9 14.96 -9.72 -55.89
C ALA A 9 14.53 -10.49 -54.61
N PRO A 10 14.74 -11.81 -54.54
CA PRO A 10 14.40 -12.59 -53.36
C PRO A 10 15.54 -12.46 -52.34
N GLN A 11 15.49 -11.45 -51.47
CA GLN A 11 16.29 -11.50 -50.23
C GLN A 11 15.49 -12.23 -49.16
N ASN A 12 15.59 -13.55 -49.22
CA ASN A 12 15.25 -14.46 -48.14
C ASN A 12 16.32 -14.35 -47.03
N GLU A 13 16.43 -13.17 -46.43
CA GLU A 13 17.13 -13.02 -45.16
C GLU A 13 16.05 -12.83 -44.09
N THR A 14 15.68 -13.92 -43.42
CA THR A 14 14.96 -13.81 -42.16
C THR A 14 15.83 -12.92 -41.27
N PRO A 15 15.38 -11.71 -40.87
CA PRO A 15 16.17 -10.90 -39.96
C PRO A 15 16.36 -11.75 -38.70
N ARG A 16 17.60 -12.11 -38.38
CA ARG A 16 17.90 -12.80 -37.12
C ARG A 16 17.49 -11.85 -36.01
N LYS A 17 16.31 -12.09 -35.44
CA LYS A 17 15.78 -11.34 -34.30
C LYS A 17 16.76 -11.56 -33.15
N GLY A 18 17.70 -10.65 -32.96
CA GLY A 18 18.51 -10.61 -31.76
C GLY A 18 17.58 -10.38 -30.58
N CYS A 19 17.70 -11.17 -29.52
CA CYS A 19 16.88 -10.98 -28.31
C CYS A 19 17.26 -9.64 -27.66
N THR A 20 16.52 -8.57 -27.96
CA THR A 20 16.74 -7.20 -27.47
C THR A 20 16.26 -7.02 -26.03
N ASP A 21 16.56 -7.97 -25.13
CA ASP A 21 16.06 -7.89 -23.74
C ASP A 21 17.05 -8.40 -22.69
N VAL A 22 18.28 -8.74 -23.08
CA VAL A 22 19.30 -9.24 -22.14
C VAL A 22 19.68 -8.18 -21.10
N LEU A 23 19.82 -6.92 -21.51
CA LEU A 23 20.17 -5.81 -20.61
C LEU A 23 19.07 -5.58 -19.56
N TRP A 24 17.80 -5.56 -19.98
CA TRP A 24 16.67 -5.36 -19.07
C TRP A 24 16.44 -6.56 -18.16
N LEU A 25 16.65 -7.78 -18.65
CA LEU A 25 16.64 -8.98 -17.83
C LEU A 25 17.71 -8.91 -16.72
N ILE A 26 18.92 -8.43 -17.04
CA ILE A 26 19.99 -8.22 -16.05
C ILE A 26 19.55 -7.19 -15.00
N ILE A 27 18.99 -6.05 -15.41
CA ILE A 27 18.48 -5.02 -14.47
C ILE A 27 17.38 -5.58 -13.57
N TYR A 28 16.45 -6.35 -14.13
CA TYR A 28 15.36 -6.99 -13.39
C TYR A 28 15.89 -7.99 -12.35
N ILE A 29 16.86 -8.83 -12.74
CA ILE A 29 17.52 -9.76 -11.81
C ILE A 29 18.22 -9.00 -10.68
N ILE A 30 18.95 -7.94 -11.00
CA ILE A 30 19.62 -7.09 -9.98
C ILE A 30 18.59 -6.49 -9.02
N PHE A 31 17.46 -5.99 -9.52
CA PHE A 31 16.39 -5.45 -8.69
C PHE A 31 15.85 -6.50 -7.70
N TRP A 32 15.58 -7.73 -8.16
CA TRP A 32 15.14 -8.81 -7.26
C TRP A 32 16.19 -9.20 -6.23
N ILE A 33 17.46 -9.25 -6.63
CA ILE A 33 18.57 -9.51 -5.70
C ILE A 33 18.58 -8.42 -4.61
N ILE A 34 18.45 -7.14 -4.99
CA ILE A 34 18.39 -6.03 -4.03
C ILE A 34 17.17 -6.17 -3.10
N MET A 35 15.99 -6.49 -3.63
CA MET A 35 14.77 -6.68 -2.83
C MET A 35 14.92 -7.85 -1.83
N ILE A 36 15.54 -8.96 -2.25
CA ILE A 36 15.83 -10.11 -1.38
C ILE A 36 16.83 -9.72 -0.29
N ILE A 37 17.87 -8.95 -0.62
CA ILE A 37 18.84 -8.45 0.37
C ILE A 37 18.14 -7.56 1.39
N VAL A 38 17.32 -6.60 0.96
CA VAL A 38 16.56 -5.72 1.86
C VAL A 38 15.61 -6.52 2.76
N ALA A 39 14.90 -7.50 2.19
CA ALA A 39 14.04 -8.39 2.97
C ALA A 39 14.84 -9.19 4.01
N SER A 40 15.98 -9.75 3.61
CA SER A 40 16.85 -10.54 4.50
C SER A 40 17.39 -9.70 5.66
N ILE A 41 17.86 -8.48 5.39
CA ILE A 41 18.29 -7.52 6.42
C ILE A 41 17.11 -7.22 7.36
N SER A 42 15.92 -6.97 6.83
CA SER A 42 14.73 -6.70 7.64
C SER A 42 14.35 -7.87 8.57
N PHE A 43 14.52 -9.11 8.12
CA PHE A 43 14.26 -10.30 8.95
C PHE A 43 15.36 -10.57 9.98
N VAL A 44 16.63 -10.40 9.61
CA VAL A 44 17.77 -10.67 10.50
C VAL A 44 17.90 -9.62 11.60
N TYR A 45 17.75 -8.34 11.25
CA TYR A 45 17.89 -7.24 12.20
C TYR A 45 16.56 -6.80 12.81
N GLY A 46 15.43 -7.15 12.20
CA GLY A 46 14.10 -6.88 12.74
C GLY A 46 13.64 -7.91 13.78
N ASN A 47 12.45 -7.69 14.33
CA ASN A 47 11.79 -8.64 15.22
C ASN A 47 10.43 -9.06 14.62
N PRO A 48 10.37 -10.16 13.84
CA PRO A 48 9.14 -10.57 13.15
C PRO A 48 8.01 -10.96 14.12
N GLN A 49 8.33 -11.32 15.37
CA GLN A 49 7.31 -11.63 16.39
C GLN A 49 6.44 -10.41 16.71
N ARG A 50 6.94 -9.18 16.53
CA ARG A 50 6.14 -7.97 16.72
C ARG A 50 5.03 -7.81 15.69
N LEU A 51 5.19 -8.38 14.50
CA LEU A 51 4.20 -8.35 13.43
C LEU A 51 3.05 -9.33 13.70
N ILE A 52 3.41 -10.52 14.19
CA ILE A 52 2.48 -11.62 14.44
C ILE A 52 1.71 -11.39 15.75
N ASN A 53 2.41 -11.02 16.83
CA ASN A 53 1.80 -10.93 18.17
C ASN A 53 1.31 -9.53 18.52
N GLY A 54 1.76 -8.50 17.79
CA GLY A 54 1.53 -7.11 18.15
C GLY A 54 2.42 -6.65 19.32
N PHE A 55 2.44 -5.33 19.55
CA PHE A 55 3.15 -4.71 20.65
C PHE A 55 2.28 -3.66 21.35
N ASP A 56 2.48 -3.53 22.66
CA ASP A 56 1.76 -2.57 23.50
C ASP A 56 2.31 -1.14 23.35
N SER A 57 1.63 -0.16 23.95
CA SER A 57 2.07 1.25 23.92
C SER A 57 3.38 1.53 24.66
N PHE A 58 3.92 0.56 25.40
CA PHE A 58 5.22 0.66 26.09
C PHE A 58 6.36 -0.03 25.31
N GLY A 59 6.05 -0.61 24.15
CA GLY A 59 7.02 -1.28 23.28
C GLY A 59 7.26 -2.75 23.63
N ASN A 60 6.45 -3.37 24.49
CA ASN A 60 6.53 -4.80 24.77
C ASN A 60 5.75 -5.58 23.71
N THR A 61 6.35 -6.65 23.19
CA THR A 61 5.67 -7.61 22.30
C THR A 61 4.76 -8.51 23.13
N CYS A 62 3.56 -8.84 22.69
CA CYS A 62 2.69 -9.75 23.45
C CYS A 62 3.15 -11.22 23.33
N GLY A 63 2.94 -12.01 24.38
CA GLY A 63 3.22 -13.46 24.38
C GLY A 63 4.69 -13.88 24.44
N VAL A 64 5.63 -12.98 24.79
CA VAL A 64 7.07 -13.29 24.83
C VAL A 64 7.64 -13.28 26.25
N LYS A 65 8.64 -14.13 26.50
CA LYS A 65 9.26 -14.30 27.84
C LYS A 65 10.01 -13.06 28.33
N SER A 66 10.71 -12.38 27.44
CA SER A 66 11.54 -11.22 27.79
C SER A 66 11.43 -10.19 26.67
N ASN A 67 11.16 -8.94 27.06
CA ASN A 67 11.13 -7.81 26.15
C ASN A 67 12.38 -6.95 26.36
N GLN A 68 12.98 -6.50 25.27
CA GLN A 68 14.06 -5.51 25.35
C GLN A 68 13.48 -4.13 25.69
N LYS A 69 14.17 -3.39 26.56
CA LYS A 69 13.74 -2.04 26.93
C LYS A 69 14.11 -1.04 25.84
N LEU A 70 13.18 -0.85 24.90
CA LEU A 70 13.34 0.05 23.74
C LEU A 70 13.15 1.54 24.11
N MET A 71 12.41 1.82 25.19
CA MET A 71 12.08 3.18 25.61
C MET A 71 12.34 3.38 27.10
N LYS A 72 12.65 4.63 27.50
CA LYS A 72 12.78 5.05 28.91
C LYS A 72 11.41 5.19 29.59
N ALA A 73 10.54 4.18 29.44
CA ALA A 73 9.28 4.09 30.17
C ALA A 73 9.42 3.10 31.34
N PRO A 74 8.71 3.32 32.46
CA PRO A 74 8.77 2.43 33.63
C PRO A 74 8.21 1.03 33.33
N LEU A 75 7.24 0.93 32.41
CA LEU A 75 6.57 -0.32 32.02
C LEU A 75 7.19 -0.98 30.77
N ALA A 76 8.30 -0.46 30.25
CA ALA A 76 8.99 -1.05 29.10
C ALA A 76 9.95 -2.16 29.56
N GLY A 77 9.99 -3.26 28.80
CA GLY A 77 10.85 -4.42 29.05
C GLY A 77 10.27 -5.47 30.01
N ILE A 78 8.97 -5.44 30.30
CA ILE A 78 8.33 -6.42 31.17
C ILE A 78 8.08 -7.76 30.45
N SER A 79 7.97 -8.85 31.22
CA SER A 79 7.56 -10.14 30.66
C SER A 79 6.06 -10.15 30.36
N THR A 80 5.70 -10.56 29.15
CA THR A 80 4.31 -10.67 28.65
C THR A 80 3.99 -12.10 28.26
N TYR A 81 4.73 -13.08 28.80
CA TYR A 81 4.60 -14.50 28.44
C TYR A 81 3.17 -15.05 28.64
N ASP A 82 2.54 -14.63 29.72
CA ASP A 82 1.16 -14.96 30.09
C ASP A 82 0.10 -14.10 29.38
N LYS A 83 0.52 -13.07 28.63
CA LYS A 83 -0.34 -12.05 28.01
C LYS A 83 -0.17 -12.07 26.50
N LYS A 84 -0.92 -12.94 25.83
CA LYS A 84 -0.74 -13.23 24.40
C LYS A 84 -1.50 -12.29 23.47
N TYR A 85 -2.57 -11.66 23.93
CA TYR A 85 -3.46 -10.88 23.08
C TYR A 85 -3.26 -9.38 23.25
N LEU A 86 -3.22 -8.63 22.16
CA LEU A 86 -3.21 -7.17 22.17
C LEU A 86 -4.64 -6.63 22.33
N PHE A 87 -4.85 -5.81 23.36
CA PHE A 87 -6.11 -5.17 23.68
C PHE A 87 -6.00 -3.64 23.55
N PHE A 88 -7.06 -3.01 23.05
CA PHE A 88 -7.17 -1.57 22.88
C PHE A 88 -8.10 -1.01 23.97
N MET A 89 -7.65 0.00 24.71
CA MET A 89 -8.45 0.62 25.78
C MET A 89 -9.73 1.28 25.26
N ASP A 90 -9.70 1.75 24.02
CA ASP A 90 -10.86 2.30 23.31
C ASP A 90 -10.82 1.85 21.84
N VAL A 91 -11.89 1.19 21.41
CA VAL A 91 -12.07 0.72 20.03
C VAL A 91 -12.55 1.82 19.08
N LYS A 92 -13.07 2.94 19.60
CA LYS A 92 -13.49 4.09 18.79
C LYS A 92 -12.29 4.90 18.29
N GLU A 93 -11.20 4.88 19.06
CA GLU A 93 -9.99 5.68 18.81
C GLU A 93 -8.73 4.79 18.71
N LEU A 94 -8.71 3.84 17.76
CA LEU A 94 -7.66 2.81 17.63
C LEU A 94 -6.22 3.33 17.51
N GLN A 95 -6.04 4.52 16.94
CA GLN A 95 -4.70 5.11 16.74
C GLN A 95 -4.16 5.78 18.01
N ARG A 96 -5.05 6.36 18.83
CA ARG A 96 -4.69 7.15 20.01
C ARG A 96 -4.87 6.39 21.32
N SER A 97 -5.65 5.31 21.30
CA SER A 97 -5.91 4.52 22.49
C SER A 97 -4.66 3.78 22.96
N LEU A 98 -4.53 3.71 24.28
CA LEU A 98 -3.51 2.90 24.92
C LEU A 98 -3.76 1.43 24.58
N LYS A 99 -2.69 0.73 24.21
CA LYS A 99 -2.71 -0.69 23.87
C LYS A 99 -1.94 -1.45 24.93
N ILE A 100 -2.48 -2.58 25.40
CA ILE A 100 -1.84 -3.44 26.41
C ILE A 100 -1.95 -4.91 25.99
N CYS A 101 -1.02 -5.73 26.47
CA CYS A 101 -1.12 -7.18 26.33
C CYS A 101 -1.99 -7.75 27.45
N VAL A 102 -2.95 -8.60 27.10
CA VAL A 102 -3.87 -9.25 28.03
C VAL A 102 -3.79 -10.77 27.87
N LYS A 103 -4.15 -11.49 28.94
CA LYS A 103 -4.14 -12.96 28.96
C LYS A 103 -5.31 -13.53 28.17
N GLU A 104 -6.47 -12.90 28.31
CA GLU A 104 -7.72 -13.31 27.70
C GLU A 104 -8.52 -12.08 27.26
N CYS A 105 -9.12 -12.14 26.07
CA CYS A 105 -9.98 -11.08 25.54
C CYS A 105 -11.34 -11.07 26.27
N PRO A 106 -11.98 -9.89 26.45
CA PRO A 106 -13.27 -9.80 27.12
C PRO A 106 -14.34 -10.55 26.33
N ASN A 107 -14.99 -11.55 26.92
CA ASN A 107 -15.99 -12.38 26.23
C ASN A 107 -17.45 -11.89 26.42
N LYS A 108 -17.65 -10.92 27.31
CA LYS A 108 -18.93 -10.30 27.67
C LYS A 108 -18.76 -8.78 27.72
N LYS A 109 -19.85 -8.07 27.44
CA LYS A 109 -19.92 -6.61 27.57
C LYS A 109 -19.83 -6.22 29.05
N MET A 110 -19.01 -5.23 29.37
CA MET A 110 -18.80 -4.74 30.74
C MET A 110 -19.11 -3.25 30.80
N GLU A 111 -20.03 -2.86 31.67
CA GLU A 111 -20.54 -1.49 31.73
C GLU A 111 -19.98 -0.72 32.93
N SER A 112 -19.43 -1.42 33.91
CA SER A 112 -18.92 -0.84 35.15
C SER A 112 -17.51 -1.35 35.51
N LEU A 113 -16.83 -0.62 36.40
CA LEU A 113 -15.55 -1.07 36.97
C LEU A 113 -15.70 -2.36 37.80
N ALA A 114 -16.88 -2.60 38.38
CA ALA A 114 -17.17 -3.83 39.12
C ALA A 114 -17.17 -5.05 38.19
N ASP A 115 -17.64 -4.89 36.95
CA ASP A 115 -17.61 -5.94 35.94
C ASP A 115 -16.17 -6.26 35.53
N LEU A 116 -15.31 -5.24 35.41
CA LEU A 116 -13.87 -5.43 35.13
C LEU A 116 -13.18 -6.20 36.27
N GLN A 117 -13.49 -5.86 37.53
CA GLN A 117 -12.97 -6.59 38.70
C GLN A 117 -13.46 -8.04 38.72
N LYS A 118 -14.72 -8.29 38.36
CA LYS A 118 -15.27 -9.63 38.24
C LYS A 118 -14.57 -10.44 37.15
N PHE A 119 -14.38 -9.85 35.97
CA PHE A 119 -13.65 -10.47 34.87
C PHE A 119 -12.21 -10.82 35.25
N TYR A 120 -11.52 -9.92 35.95
CA TYR A 120 -10.18 -10.19 36.46
C TYR A 120 -10.15 -11.37 37.45
N LYS A 121 -11.14 -11.48 38.35
CA LYS A 121 -11.24 -12.59 39.30
C LYS A 121 -11.55 -13.93 38.61
N GLU A 122 -12.36 -13.91 37.54
CA GLU A 122 -12.77 -15.11 36.81
C GLU A 122 -11.67 -15.65 35.88
N THR A 123 -10.98 -14.77 35.15
CA THR A 123 -10.02 -15.15 34.09
C THR A 123 -8.55 -14.97 34.48
N GLY A 124 -8.30 -14.10 35.46
CA GLY A 124 -6.97 -13.58 35.79
C GLY A 124 -6.45 -12.55 34.76
N SER A 125 -7.26 -12.11 33.80
CA SER A 125 -6.87 -11.15 32.77
C SER A 125 -7.12 -9.72 33.25
N ASN A 126 -6.06 -8.91 33.38
CA ASN A 126 -6.15 -7.49 33.74
C ASN A 126 -6.31 -6.63 32.48
N LEU A 127 -7.41 -5.88 32.38
CA LEU A 127 -7.69 -4.98 31.25
C LEU A 127 -7.22 -3.54 31.49
N CYS A 128 -6.70 -3.22 32.67
CA CYS A 128 -6.07 -1.93 32.96
C CYS A 128 -4.54 -2.02 32.78
N ARG A 129 -3.88 -0.87 32.80
CA ARG A 129 -2.43 -0.73 32.73
C ARG A 129 -1.74 -1.56 33.83
N TYR A 130 -0.56 -2.10 33.53
CA TYR A 130 0.10 -3.12 34.35
C TYR A 130 0.47 -2.69 35.79
N ASP A 131 0.58 -1.39 36.05
CA ASP A 131 0.85 -0.80 37.37
C ASP A 131 -0.41 -0.72 38.25
N ILE A 132 -1.60 -0.92 37.68
CA ILE A 132 -2.86 -0.83 38.41
C ILE A 132 -3.29 -2.21 38.90
N ASN A 133 -3.47 -2.30 40.22
CA ASN A 133 -4.09 -3.45 40.87
C ASN A 133 -5.60 -3.23 41.02
N LEU A 134 -6.41 -3.92 40.22
CA LEU A 134 -7.87 -3.78 40.22
C LEU A 134 -8.53 -3.99 41.59
N ASN A 135 -7.92 -4.78 42.48
CA ASN A 135 -8.50 -5.05 43.81
C ASN A 135 -8.43 -3.84 44.75
N ASN A 136 -7.48 -2.92 44.52
CA ASN A 136 -7.25 -1.76 45.39
C ASN A 136 -7.86 -0.48 44.82
N VAL A 137 -8.45 -0.54 43.62
CA VAL A 137 -9.03 0.62 42.95
C VAL A 137 -10.47 0.82 43.44
N THR A 138 -10.70 1.96 44.10
CA THR A 138 -12.04 2.50 44.32
C THR A 138 -12.46 3.35 43.11
N GLN A 139 -13.75 3.32 42.76
CA GLN A 139 -14.29 4.11 41.64
C GLN A 139 -14.01 5.59 41.85
N THR A 140 -13.06 6.15 41.10
CA THR A 140 -12.91 7.60 40.93
C THR A 140 -13.17 7.93 39.46
N ASN A 141 -13.81 9.07 39.20
CA ASN A 141 -14.28 9.48 37.86
C ASN A 141 -13.14 9.74 36.84
N THR A 142 -11.87 9.51 37.21
CA THR A 142 -10.68 9.81 36.39
C THR A 142 -9.94 8.57 35.88
N LEU A 143 -10.43 7.36 36.16
CA LEU A 143 -9.75 6.10 35.77
C LEU A 143 -9.98 5.67 34.31
N ASN A 144 -11.12 6.03 33.73
CA ASN A 144 -11.55 5.54 32.43
C ASN A 144 -11.27 6.60 31.37
N ASN A 145 -10.24 6.38 30.57
CA ASN A 145 -9.89 7.26 29.46
C ASN A 145 -9.23 6.43 28.35
N PHE A 146 -9.26 6.92 27.11
CA PHE A 146 -8.59 6.24 25.99
C PHE A 146 -7.07 6.13 26.21
N ILE A 147 -6.47 7.00 27.03
CA ILE A 147 -5.05 7.00 27.44
C ILE A 147 -4.81 6.08 28.67
N GLY A 148 -5.88 5.54 29.25
CA GLY A 148 -5.86 4.76 30.48
C GLY A 148 -5.94 5.62 31.76
N PRO A 149 -5.70 5.03 32.94
CA PRO A 149 -5.08 3.72 33.12
C PRO A 149 -6.02 2.51 32.94
N CYS A 150 -7.33 2.71 32.90
CA CYS A 150 -8.32 1.68 32.60
C CYS A 150 -9.10 2.01 31.31
N PRO A 151 -9.73 1.01 30.66
CA PRO A 151 -10.42 1.19 29.38
C PRO A 151 -11.65 2.10 29.52
N THR A 152 -12.08 2.69 28.42
CA THR A 152 -13.33 3.44 28.40
C THR A 152 -14.50 2.47 28.51
N LEU A 153 -15.47 2.80 29.35
CA LEU A 153 -16.69 2.01 29.51
C LEU A 153 -17.75 2.49 28.51
N PRO A 154 -18.57 1.58 27.93
CA PRO A 154 -18.55 0.14 28.12
C PRO A 154 -17.46 -0.57 27.30
N VAL A 155 -16.86 -1.61 27.87
CA VAL A 155 -15.97 -2.52 27.12
C VAL A 155 -16.82 -3.53 26.38
N TYR A 156 -16.68 -3.59 25.06
CA TYR A 156 -17.43 -4.51 24.21
C TYR A 156 -16.85 -5.94 24.29
N ASP A 157 -17.73 -6.92 24.13
CA ASP A 157 -17.30 -8.29 23.98
C ASP A 157 -16.50 -8.48 22.69
N SER A 158 -15.44 -9.25 22.79
CA SER A 158 -14.39 -9.40 21.81
C SER A 158 -14.02 -10.87 21.64
N PHE A 159 -13.41 -11.19 20.50
CA PHE A 159 -12.86 -12.50 20.20
C PHE A 159 -11.39 -12.37 19.79
N PRO A 160 -10.56 -13.38 20.06
CA PRO A 160 -9.17 -13.37 19.64
C PRO A 160 -9.05 -13.63 18.12
N LEU A 161 -8.37 -12.73 17.41
CA LEU A 161 -8.00 -12.87 15.99
C LEU A 161 -6.59 -12.35 15.79
N LEU A 162 -5.68 -13.18 15.26
CA LEU A 162 -4.26 -12.81 15.03
C LEU A 162 -3.59 -12.19 16.26
N ASN A 163 -3.75 -12.82 17.44
CA ASN A 163 -3.23 -12.33 18.72
C ASN A 163 -3.70 -10.91 19.09
N ARG A 164 -4.86 -10.46 18.58
CA ARG A 164 -5.49 -9.18 18.92
C ARG A 164 -6.95 -9.43 19.34
N CYS A 165 -7.47 -8.59 20.21
CA CYS A 165 -8.88 -8.63 20.61
C CYS A 165 -9.71 -7.75 19.67
N PHE A 166 -10.63 -8.35 18.92
CA PHE A 166 -11.56 -7.63 18.03
C PHE A 166 -12.98 -7.66 18.59
N PRO A 167 -13.72 -6.53 18.57
CA PRO A 167 -15.10 -6.50 19.06
C PRO A 167 -16.00 -7.38 18.18
N LYS A 168 -16.95 -8.11 18.77
CA LYS A 168 -17.84 -9.00 18.01
C LYS A 168 -18.74 -8.24 17.02
N SER A 169 -19.07 -6.99 17.27
CA SER A 169 -19.76 -6.14 16.27
C SER A 169 -18.95 -5.98 14.98
N ALA A 170 -17.61 -5.97 15.05
CA ALA A 170 -16.75 -5.97 13.87
C ALA A 170 -16.70 -7.33 13.18
N HIS A 171 -16.94 -8.44 13.90
CA HIS A 171 -17.09 -9.76 13.28
C HIS A 171 -18.28 -9.80 12.33
N ASP A 172 -19.42 -9.22 12.72
CA ASP A 172 -20.61 -9.18 11.86
C ASP A 172 -20.40 -8.30 10.64
N ILE A 173 -19.69 -7.17 10.79
CA ILE A 173 -19.29 -6.30 9.66
C ILE A 173 -18.32 -7.03 8.75
N ALA A 174 -17.25 -7.64 9.29
CA ALA A 174 -16.28 -8.37 8.49
C ALA A 174 -16.94 -9.54 7.76
N LYS A 175 -17.73 -10.34 8.45
CA LYS A 175 -18.48 -11.45 7.87
C LYS A 175 -19.44 -10.95 6.79
N LYS A 176 -20.15 -9.85 7.03
CA LYS A 176 -21.03 -9.22 6.04
C LYS A 176 -20.26 -8.75 4.81
N VAL A 177 -19.12 -8.07 4.97
CA VAL A 177 -18.27 -7.65 3.84
C VAL A 177 -17.75 -8.86 3.06
N PHE A 178 -17.30 -9.91 3.76
CA PHE A 178 -16.83 -11.14 3.11
C PHE A 178 -17.96 -11.91 2.42
N THR A 179 -19.16 -12.00 3.01
CA THR A 179 -20.31 -12.64 2.37
C THR A 179 -20.83 -11.80 1.21
N ASP A 180 -20.96 -10.47 1.36
CA ASP A 180 -21.38 -9.58 0.28
C ASP A 180 -20.39 -9.65 -0.88
N PHE A 181 -19.08 -9.72 -0.61
CA PHE A 181 -18.05 -9.91 -1.65
C PHE A 181 -18.10 -11.31 -2.26
N TYR A 182 -18.31 -12.36 -1.45
CA TYR A 182 -18.44 -13.73 -1.94
C TYR A 182 -19.71 -13.94 -2.78
N ASP A 183 -20.81 -13.32 -2.39
CA ASP A 183 -22.08 -13.31 -3.11
C ASP A 183 -21.94 -12.51 -4.41
N LEU A 184 -21.23 -11.38 -4.39
CA LEU A 184 -20.89 -10.59 -5.58
C LEU A 184 -19.93 -11.33 -6.53
N LEU A 185 -19.03 -12.15 -5.99
CA LEU A 185 -18.18 -13.04 -6.79
C LEU A 185 -18.94 -14.23 -7.38
N ASN A 186 -19.96 -14.74 -6.69
CA ASN A 186 -20.81 -15.84 -7.18
C ASN A 186 -21.94 -15.36 -8.09
N SER A 187 -22.30 -14.08 -8.05
CA SER A 187 -23.28 -13.49 -8.95
C SER A 187 -22.63 -13.22 -10.31
N TRP A 188 -22.57 -14.28 -11.12
CA TRP A 188 -22.03 -14.23 -12.47
C TRP A 188 -22.70 -13.15 -13.34
N ASP A 189 -24.00 -12.94 -13.17
CA ASP A 189 -24.77 -11.90 -13.88
C ASP A 189 -24.27 -10.48 -13.59
N THR A 190 -23.84 -10.20 -12.36
CA THR A 190 -23.38 -8.86 -11.95
C THR A 190 -21.96 -8.59 -12.44
N ILE A 191 -21.12 -9.64 -12.47
CA ILE A 191 -19.79 -9.57 -13.07
C ILE A 191 -19.89 -9.38 -14.59
N GLU A 192 -20.81 -10.09 -15.25
CA GLU A 192 -21.07 -9.93 -16.68
C GLU A 192 -21.58 -8.52 -17.01
N GLN A 193 -22.48 -7.98 -16.18
CA GLN A 193 -22.95 -6.60 -16.31
C GLN A 193 -21.82 -5.58 -16.10
N MET A 194 -20.97 -5.75 -15.09
CA MET A 194 -19.80 -4.89 -14.86
C MET A 194 -18.77 -4.96 -16.00
N LEU A 195 -18.50 -6.16 -16.53
CA LEU A 195 -17.58 -6.35 -17.65
C LEU A 195 -18.17 -5.80 -18.95
N SER A 196 -19.48 -5.92 -19.17
CA SER A 196 -20.19 -5.31 -20.28
C SER A 196 -20.13 -3.78 -20.22
N ASP A 197 -20.34 -3.20 -19.03
CA ASP A 197 -20.26 -1.75 -18.82
C ASP A 197 -18.83 -1.23 -19.00
N LEU A 198 -17.82 -1.98 -18.53
CA LEU A 198 -16.41 -1.67 -18.72
C LEU A 198 -16.00 -1.80 -20.21
N TYR A 199 -16.48 -2.83 -20.89
CA TYR A 199 -16.24 -3.06 -22.33
C TYR A 199 -16.98 -2.05 -23.21
N SER A 200 -18.13 -1.53 -22.77
CA SER A 200 -18.83 -0.46 -23.47
C SER A 200 -18.11 0.88 -23.29
N SER A 201 -17.59 1.14 -22.09
CA SER A 201 -17.03 2.45 -21.68
C SER A 201 -15.51 2.59 -21.87
N TRP A 202 -14.81 1.56 -22.32
CA TRP A 202 -13.35 1.57 -22.48
C TRP A 202 -12.81 2.73 -23.33
N LYS A 203 -13.58 3.19 -24.33
CA LYS A 203 -13.22 4.33 -25.18
C LYS A 203 -13.18 5.62 -24.38
N GLU A 204 -14.18 5.85 -23.54
CA GLU A 204 -14.25 7.03 -22.66
C GLU A 204 -13.15 7.01 -21.61
N MET A 205 -12.84 5.83 -21.06
CA MET A 205 -11.73 5.66 -20.13
C MET A 205 -10.37 6.01 -20.76
N ILE A 206 -10.13 5.59 -22.00
CA ILE A 206 -8.91 5.95 -22.75
C ILE A 206 -8.84 7.46 -23.00
N ILE A 207 -9.96 8.09 -23.35
CA ILE A 207 -10.03 9.55 -23.55
C ILE A 207 -9.70 10.29 -22.25
N CYS A 208 -10.26 9.87 -21.10
CA CYS A 208 -9.94 10.44 -19.79
C CYS A 208 -8.46 10.31 -19.44
N VAL A 209 -7.84 9.16 -19.72
CA VAL A 209 -6.40 8.94 -19.48
C VAL A 209 -5.54 9.85 -20.35
N ILE A 210 -5.90 10.03 -21.62
CA ILE A 210 -5.19 10.95 -22.53
C ILE A 210 -5.33 12.39 -22.02
N ILE A 211 -6.53 12.83 -21.62
CA ILE A 211 -6.74 14.17 -21.07
C ILE A 211 -5.92 14.39 -19.79
N ALA A 212 -5.90 13.42 -18.89
CA ALA A 212 -5.09 13.48 -17.67
C ALA A 212 -3.58 13.51 -17.98
N PHE A 213 -3.13 12.73 -18.94
CA PHE A 213 -1.74 12.78 -19.38
C PHE A 213 -1.38 14.14 -19.99
N MET A 214 -2.26 14.68 -20.84
CA MET A 214 -2.06 15.99 -21.46
C MET A 214 -2.05 17.13 -20.43
N SER A 215 -2.89 17.06 -19.39
CA SER A 215 -2.88 18.04 -18.31
C SER A 215 -1.59 17.96 -17.48
N ILE A 216 -1.10 16.75 -17.18
CA ILE A 216 0.18 16.54 -16.50
C ILE A 216 1.35 17.07 -17.35
N VAL A 217 1.37 16.78 -18.65
CA VAL A 217 2.40 17.30 -19.56
C VAL A 217 2.35 18.82 -19.65
N SER A 218 1.16 19.43 -19.63
CA SER A 218 1.00 20.89 -19.62
C SER A 218 1.53 21.51 -18.31
N VAL A 219 1.21 20.92 -17.16
CA VAL A 219 1.70 21.41 -15.85
C VAL A 219 3.22 21.19 -15.72
N ALA A 220 3.74 20.03 -16.12
CA ALA A 220 5.17 19.77 -16.15
C ALA A 220 5.89 20.68 -17.16
N GLY A 221 5.27 20.93 -18.31
CA GLY A 221 5.78 21.84 -19.33
C GLY A 221 5.84 23.27 -18.85
N THR A 222 4.79 23.77 -18.17
CA THR A 222 4.79 25.11 -17.57
C THR A 222 5.78 25.23 -16.41
N ALA A 223 5.93 24.20 -15.58
CA ALA A 223 6.95 24.16 -14.53
C ALA A 223 8.38 24.13 -15.10
N LEU A 224 8.62 23.35 -16.15
CA LEU A 224 9.90 23.30 -16.86
C LEU A 224 10.18 24.61 -17.59
N LEU A 225 9.19 25.21 -18.25
CA LEU A 225 9.30 26.52 -18.87
C LEU A 225 9.56 27.61 -17.83
N TRP A 226 8.95 27.54 -16.66
CA TRP A 226 9.22 28.48 -15.57
C TRP A 226 10.62 28.29 -14.97
N TYR A 227 11.05 27.05 -14.78
CA TYR A 227 12.40 26.70 -14.31
C TYR A 227 13.48 27.14 -15.30
N THR A 228 13.32 26.78 -16.58
CA THR A 228 14.22 27.18 -17.66
C THR A 228 14.12 28.68 -17.94
N TYR A 229 12.96 29.33 -17.81
CA TYR A 229 12.84 30.79 -17.92
C TYR A 229 13.60 31.49 -16.80
N HIS A 230 13.56 30.96 -15.58
CA HIS A 230 14.37 31.47 -14.48
C HIS A 230 15.87 31.32 -14.76
N GLU A 231 16.30 30.16 -15.29
CA GLU A 231 17.70 29.87 -15.62
C GLU A 231 18.21 30.61 -16.89
N LEU A 232 17.35 30.78 -17.90
CA LEU A 232 17.62 31.53 -19.13
C LEU A 232 17.56 33.04 -18.86
N ARG A 233 16.66 33.56 -18.04
CA ARG A 233 16.69 34.99 -17.64
C ARG A 233 17.99 35.35 -16.94
N THR A 234 18.64 34.39 -16.28
CA THR A 234 19.97 34.56 -15.71
C THR A 234 21.13 34.41 -16.71
N LYS A 235 20.96 33.68 -17.82
CA LYS A 235 22.07 33.33 -18.76
C LYS A 235 21.93 33.92 -20.18
N GLN A 236 20.74 34.35 -20.57
CA GLN A 236 20.28 34.57 -21.95
C GLN A 236 19.60 35.95 -22.11
N ARG A 237 20.18 37.02 -21.59
CA ARG A 237 19.81 38.38 -22.02
C ARG A 237 20.57 38.83 -23.27
N SER A 238 21.61 38.10 -23.71
CA SER A 238 22.50 38.55 -24.80
C SER A 238 22.59 37.65 -26.03
N LEU A 239 22.18 36.36 -25.99
CA LEU A 239 22.45 35.40 -27.08
C LEU A 239 21.20 34.72 -27.69
N SER A 240 20.01 35.09 -27.23
CA SER A 240 18.77 34.31 -27.26
C SER A 240 18.03 34.22 -28.59
N ASP A 241 17.76 35.38 -29.18
CA ASP A 241 16.59 35.51 -30.05
C ASP A 241 16.88 35.07 -31.49
N ALA A 242 18.16 35.06 -31.88
CA ALA A 242 18.60 34.61 -33.20
C ALA A 242 18.71 33.07 -33.30
N ALA A 243 19.11 32.39 -32.22
CA ALA A 243 19.32 30.94 -32.22
C ALA A 243 18.00 30.16 -32.23
N PHE A 244 16.96 30.67 -31.56
CA PHE A 244 15.67 30.00 -31.42
C PHE A 244 14.88 29.93 -32.74
N LEU A 245 14.94 31.00 -33.54
CA LEU A 245 14.31 31.04 -34.87
C LEU A 245 14.98 30.08 -35.86
N ALA A 246 16.30 29.88 -35.76
CA ALA A 246 17.03 28.93 -36.60
C ALA A 246 16.65 27.47 -36.28
N VAL A 247 16.49 27.11 -35.00
CA VAL A 247 16.10 25.74 -34.58
C VAL A 247 14.68 25.40 -35.00
N MET A 248 13.73 26.34 -34.85
CA MET A 248 12.35 26.12 -35.30
C MET A 248 12.25 25.96 -36.83
N TRP A 249 13.08 26.68 -37.59
CA TRP A 249 13.17 26.52 -39.05
C TRP A 249 13.75 25.16 -39.46
N VAL A 250 14.77 24.67 -38.76
CA VAL A 250 15.39 23.35 -38.99
C VAL A 250 14.45 22.19 -38.60
N MET A 251 13.69 22.31 -37.50
CA MET A 251 12.79 21.26 -37.03
C MET A 251 11.57 21.03 -37.93
N ARG A 252 11.12 22.04 -38.68
CA ARG A 252 9.96 21.93 -39.60
C ARG A 252 10.15 20.83 -40.65
N SER A 253 11.38 20.54 -41.05
CA SER A 253 11.69 19.54 -42.08
C SER A 253 11.71 18.09 -41.55
N ARG A 254 11.72 17.87 -40.23
CA ARG A 254 11.91 16.53 -39.62
C ARG A 254 10.63 15.93 -39.02
N VAL A 255 9.52 16.66 -39.03
CA VAL A 255 8.24 16.23 -38.44
C VAL A 255 7.66 14.98 -39.12
N SER A 256 7.79 14.87 -40.45
CA SER A 256 7.34 13.70 -41.22
C SER A 256 8.12 12.43 -40.87
N PHE A 257 9.42 12.56 -40.61
CA PHE A 257 10.29 11.46 -40.18
C PHE A 257 9.92 10.96 -38.77
N LEU A 258 9.60 11.88 -37.85
CA LEU A 258 9.16 11.51 -36.50
C LEU A 258 7.80 10.80 -36.51
N ALA A 259 6.87 11.23 -37.37
CA ALA A 259 5.58 10.57 -37.54
C ALA A 259 5.74 9.16 -38.14
N ALA A 260 6.67 8.99 -39.09
CA ALA A 260 7.01 7.66 -39.61
C ALA A 260 7.64 6.77 -38.54
N LEU A 261 8.53 7.32 -37.71
CA LEU A 261 9.12 6.59 -36.58
C LEU A 261 8.03 6.09 -35.62
N PHE A 262 7.12 6.97 -35.17
CA PHE A 262 6.04 6.59 -34.25
C PHE A 262 5.07 5.55 -34.85
N LYS A 263 4.83 5.60 -36.17
CA LYS A 263 4.01 4.61 -36.87
C LYS A 263 4.67 3.22 -36.85
N GLU A 264 5.98 3.16 -37.05
CA GLU A 264 6.74 1.91 -36.95
C GLU A 264 6.86 1.41 -35.51
N THR A 265 7.07 2.31 -34.54
CA THR A 265 7.08 1.93 -33.12
C THR A 265 5.74 1.35 -32.69
N ALA A 266 4.62 1.93 -33.15
CA ALA A 266 3.27 1.44 -32.85
C ALA A 266 3.01 0.05 -33.45
N HIS A 267 3.48 -0.22 -34.67
CA HIS A 267 3.36 -1.54 -35.30
C HIS A 267 4.19 -2.60 -34.56
N CYS A 268 5.35 -2.21 -34.03
CA CYS A 268 6.22 -3.07 -33.23
C CYS A 268 5.62 -3.36 -31.84
N LEU A 269 5.06 -2.35 -31.16
CA LEU A 269 4.33 -2.52 -29.89
C LEU A 269 3.12 -3.45 -30.03
N GLY A 270 2.41 -3.41 -31.17
CA GLY A 270 1.31 -4.33 -31.46
C GLY A 270 1.72 -5.81 -31.54
N SER A 271 3.02 -6.08 -31.79
CA SER A 271 3.56 -7.44 -31.91
C SER A 271 4.06 -8.02 -30.57
N ILE A 272 4.09 -7.23 -29.50
CA ILE A 272 4.58 -7.64 -28.16
C ILE A 272 3.50 -7.31 -27.10
N PRO A 273 2.33 -7.98 -27.15
CA PRO A 273 1.20 -7.65 -26.27
C PRO A 273 1.49 -7.89 -24.78
N ALA A 274 2.48 -8.73 -24.45
CA ALA A 274 2.89 -9.03 -23.07
C ALA A 274 3.47 -7.80 -22.33
N LEU A 275 3.98 -6.79 -23.05
CA LEU A 275 4.53 -5.59 -22.43
C LEU A 275 3.45 -4.76 -21.70
N PHE A 276 2.20 -4.82 -22.17
CA PHE A 276 1.06 -4.17 -21.53
C PHE A 276 0.57 -4.89 -20.26
N LEU A 277 0.91 -6.19 -20.11
CA LEU A 277 0.56 -6.96 -18.92
C LEU A 277 1.45 -6.62 -17.72
N GLN A 278 2.69 -6.19 -17.98
CA GLN A 278 3.66 -5.85 -16.95
C GLN A 278 3.19 -4.74 -15.99
N PRO A 279 2.68 -3.58 -16.44
CA PRO A 279 2.15 -2.55 -15.54
C PRO A 279 0.98 -3.08 -14.69
N ILE A 280 0.10 -3.93 -15.24
CA ILE A 280 -1.03 -4.53 -14.52
C ILE A 280 -0.54 -5.46 -13.41
N ILE A 281 0.43 -6.33 -13.72
CA ILE A 281 1.05 -7.23 -12.75
C ILE A 281 1.73 -6.43 -11.62
N THR A 282 2.48 -5.38 -11.96
CA THR A 282 3.11 -4.53 -10.95
C THR A 282 2.07 -3.83 -10.07
N PHE A 283 0.94 -3.40 -10.63
CA PHE A 283 -0.14 -2.74 -9.88
C PHE A 283 -0.82 -3.72 -8.91
N PHE A 284 -1.05 -4.97 -9.33
CA PHE A 284 -1.61 -6.02 -8.49
C PHE A 284 -0.73 -6.30 -7.25
N PHE A 285 0.58 -6.47 -7.44
CA PHE A 285 1.51 -6.67 -6.33
C PHE A 285 1.59 -5.46 -5.40
N LEU A 286 1.51 -4.25 -5.97
CA LEU A 286 1.53 -3.00 -5.20
C LEU A 286 0.26 -2.86 -4.34
N ILE A 287 -0.92 -3.23 -4.86
CA ILE A 287 -2.17 -3.28 -4.09
C ILE A 287 -2.07 -4.30 -2.96
N LEU A 288 -1.61 -5.52 -3.23
CA LEU A 288 -1.41 -6.55 -2.20
C LEU A 288 -0.46 -6.08 -1.09
N PHE A 289 0.62 -5.40 -1.47
CA PHE A 289 1.54 -4.81 -0.53
C PHE A 289 0.84 -3.76 0.35
N PHE A 290 0.12 -2.80 -0.24
CA PHE A 290 -0.56 -1.75 0.52
C PHE A 290 -1.71 -2.25 1.38
N THR A 291 -2.49 -3.24 0.93
CA THR A 291 -3.56 -3.84 1.74
C THR A 291 -2.98 -4.58 2.94
N PHE A 292 -1.89 -5.32 2.75
CA PHE A 292 -1.15 -5.95 3.85
C PHE A 292 -0.70 -4.93 4.89
N TRP A 293 -0.05 -3.84 4.44
CA TRP A 293 0.41 -2.80 5.36
C TRP A 293 -0.74 -2.09 6.07
N SER A 294 -1.87 -1.85 5.39
CA SER A 294 -3.04 -1.18 5.98
C SER A 294 -3.81 -2.06 6.97
N LEU A 295 -3.71 -3.38 6.86
CA LEU A 295 -4.33 -4.33 7.80
C LEU A 295 -3.45 -4.59 9.03
N VAL A 296 -2.13 -4.44 8.89
CA VAL A 296 -1.15 -4.80 9.92
C VAL A 296 -0.72 -3.62 10.79
N VAL A 297 -0.66 -2.41 10.20
CA VAL A 297 -0.37 -1.14 10.88
C VAL A 297 -1.65 -0.48 11.37
#